data_AF-A0A925DYH8-F1
#
_entry.id   AF-A0A925DYH8-F1
#
_cell.length_a   1.000
_cell.length_b   1.000
_cell.length_c   1.000
_cell.angle_alpha   90.00
_cell.angle_beta   90.00
_cell.angle_gamma   90.00
#
_symmetry.space_group_name_H-M   'P 1'
#
loop_
_entity.id
_entity.type
_entity.pdbx_description
1 polymer ?
#
loop_
_entity_poly.entity_id
_entity_poly.type
_entity_poly.pdbx_seq_one_letter_code
_entity_poly.pdbx_strand_id
1 'polypeptide(L)'
;MKQPFIVCYAILLLCCFCGRQSLFAQNVGIGTNTPHAKAALEVRSTDKGVLFPTLTTVQRNLITNPPNGLHIFNTDERCLNY
;
A
#
# COMPACT_ATOMS: atom_id res chain seq x y z
N MET A 1 19.58 11.96 -48.47
CA MET A 1 20.47 11.80 -47.30
C MET A 1 20.04 12.63 -46.06
N LYS A 2 18.73 12.94 -45.85
CA LYS A 2 18.26 13.80 -44.73
C LYS A 2 17.47 13.06 -43.64
N GLN A 3 17.09 11.81 -43.89
CA GLN A 3 16.31 10.94 -43.00
C GLN A 3 17.02 10.57 -41.67
N PRO A 4 18.35 10.36 -41.56
CA PRO A 4 18.95 9.93 -40.30
C PRO A 4 19.01 11.04 -39.24
N PHE A 5 19.06 12.31 -39.64
CA PHE A 5 19.18 13.45 -38.72
C PHE A 5 17.87 13.77 -37.98
N ILE A 6 16.72 13.64 -38.66
CA ILE A 6 15.40 13.86 -38.06
C ILE A 6 15.06 12.75 -37.05
N VAL A 7 15.45 11.50 -37.35
CA VAL A 7 15.27 10.35 -36.44
C VAL A 7 16.08 10.52 -35.16
N CYS A 8 17.35 10.95 -35.25
CA CYS A 8 18.17 11.21 -34.07
C CYS A 8 17.62 12.34 -33.18
N TYR A 9 17.10 13.42 -33.78
CA TYR A 9 16.53 14.54 -33.02
C TYR A 9 15.22 14.17 -32.32
N ALA A 10 14.36 13.38 -32.98
CA ALA A 10 13.15 12.84 -32.39
C ALA A 10 13.44 11.87 -31.23
N ILE A 11 14.47 11.03 -31.35
CA ILE A 11 14.93 10.12 -30.27
C ILE A 11 15.49 10.92 -29.09
N LEU A 12 16.26 11.99 -29.34
CA LEU A 12 16.81 12.85 -28.29
C LEU A 12 15.71 13.59 -27.51
N LEU A 13 14.68 14.09 -28.19
CA LEU A 13 13.53 14.74 -27.55
C LEU A 13 12.66 13.74 -26.75
N LEU A 14 12.46 12.52 -27.26
CA LEU A 14 11.74 11.45 -26.55
C LEU A 14 12.51 10.98 -25.30
N CYS A 15 13.84 10.91 -25.37
CA CYS A 15 14.70 10.57 -24.21
C CYS A 15 14.70 11.66 -23.13
N CYS A 16 14.61 12.93 -23.51
CA CYS A 16 14.48 14.05 -22.55
C CYS A 16 13.12 14.10 -21.83
N PHE A 17 12.05 13.58 -22.45
CA PHE A 17 10.72 13.52 -21.84
C PHE A 17 10.55 12.35 -20.83
N CYS A 18 11.45 11.37 -20.85
CA CYS A 18 11.53 10.29 -19.84
C CYS A 18 12.32 10.67 -18.57
N GLY A 19 12.70 11.95 -18.41
CA GLY A 19 13.39 12.45 -17.24
C GLY A 19 12.54 12.42 -15.97
N ARG A 20 12.62 11.30 -15.25
CA ARG A 20 12.18 11.09 -13.85
C ARG A 20 10.73 11.46 -13.53
N GLN A 21 9.79 10.63 -13.98
CA GLN A 21 8.56 10.47 -13.22
C GLN A 21 8.84 9.47 -12.08
N SER A 22 9.10 9.96 -10.87
CA SER A 22 8.97 9.12 -9.68
C SER A 22 7.50 8.72 -9.55
N LEU A 23 7.15 7.56 -10.09
CA LEU A 23 5.85 6.93 -9.89
C LEU A 23 5.78 6.42 -8.46
N PHE A 24 5.36 7.31 -7.59
CA PHE A 24 5.07 7.07 -6.21
C PHE A 24 3.70 6.37 -6.10
N ALA A 25 3.65 5.05 -6.34
CA ALA A 25 2.56 4.25 -5.80
C ALA A 25 2.80 4.13 -4.28
N GLN A 26 2.35 5.12 -3.51
CA GLN A 26 2.79 5.32 -2.12
C GLN A 26 1.83 4.81 -1.05
N ASN A 27 0.59 4.47 -1.38
CA ASN A 27 -0.38 4.01 -0.41
C ASN A 27 -1.39 3.03 -1.00
N VAL A 28 -1.83 2.09 -0.18
CA VAL A 28 -2.83 1.11 -0.55
C VAL A 28 -4.21 1.69 -0.21
N GLY A 29 -5.02 1.93 -1.24
CA GLY A 29 -6.43 2.27 -1.09
C GLY A 29 -7.31 1.05 -1.34
N ILE A 30 -8.19 0.73 -0.41
CA ILE A 30 -9.26 -0.26 -0.60
C ILE A 30 -10.59 0.49 -0.53
N GLY A 31 -11.33 0.53 -1.65
CA GLY A 31 -12.59 1.26 -1.75
C GLY A 31 -12.44 2.79 -1.87
N THR A 32 -11.24 3.28 -2.17
CA THR A 32 -10.97 4.68 -2.49
C THR A 32 -9.86 4.78 -3.54
N ASN A 33 -10.04 5.66 -4.54
CA ASN A 33 -9.03 5.90 -5.58
C ASN A 33 -8.06 7.03 -5.20
N THR A 34 -8.35 7.74 -4.11
CA THR A 34 -7.56 8.85 -3.60
C THR A 34 -7.33 8.65 -2.10
N PRO A 35 -6.47 7.70 -1.69
CA PRO A 35 -6.19 7.48 -0.29
C PRO A 35 -5.53 8.72 0.32
N HIS A 36 -5.79 8.97 1.59
CA HIS A 36 -5.25 10.11 2.32
C HIS A 36 -3.72 10.12 2.26
N ALA A 37 -3.12 11.30 2.01
CA ALA A 37 -1.68 11.44 1.78
C ALA A 37 -0.78 11.05 2.98
N LYS A 38 -1.36 10.87 4.17
CA LYS A 38 -0.67 10.41 5.38
C LYS A 38 -0.97 8.94 5.74
N ALA A 39 -1.85 8.27 5.01
CA ALA A 39 -2.18 6.87 5.24
C ALA A 39 -1.32 5.98 4.34
N ALA A 40 -0.67 4.97 4.92
CA ALA A 40 -0.03 3.90 4.13
C ALA A 40 -1.07 2.88 3.62
N LEU A 41 -2.16 2.69 4.36
CA LEU A 41 -3.33 1.89 4.00
C LEU A 41 -4.60 2.65 4.42
N GLU A 42 -5.52 2.89 3.48
CA GLU A 42 -6.87 3.39 3.76
C GLU A 42 -7.91 2.38 3.26
N VAL A 43 -8.83 1.99 4.14
CA VAL A 43 -9.97 1.13 3.80
C VAL A 43 -11.24 1.96 3.98
N ARG A 44 -11.96 2.21 2.89
CA ARG A 44 -13.22 2.94 2.88
C ARG A 44 -14.33 2.07 2.31
N SER A 45 -15.29 1.70 3.14
CA SER A 45 -16.47 0.93 2.76
C SER A 45 -17.64 1.30 3.69
N THR A 46 -18.86 1.17 3.18
CA THR A 46 -20.10 1.41 3.95
C THR A 46 -20.71 0.14 4.53
N ASP A 47 -20.24 -1.04 4.08
CA ASP A 47 -20.84 -2.35 4.34
C ASP A 47 -19.81 -3.44 4.69
N LYS A 48 -18.51 -3.16 4.56
CA LYS A 48 -17.40 -4.09 4.84
C LYS A 48 -16.38 -3.46 5.77
N GLY A 49 -15.63 -4.31 6.46
CA GLY A 49 -14.55 -3.92 7.37
C GLY A 49 -13.25 -4.66 7.06
N VAL A 50 -12.27 -4.49 7.95
CA VAL A 50 -11.02 -5.26 7.92
C VAL A 50 -11.12 -6.42 8.89
N LEU A 51 -10.87 -7.63 8.41
CA LEU A 51 -10.77 -8.80 9.27
C LEU A 51 -9.31 -9.01 9.66
N PHE A 52 -8.98 -8.77 10.93
CA PHE A 52 -7.69 -9.09 11.50
C PHE A 52 -7.59 -10.58 11.85
N PRO A 53 -6.38 -11.14 12.05
CA PRO A 53 -6.23 -12.49 12.59
C PRO A 53 -7.03 -12.65 13.89
N THR A 54 -7.87 -13.69 13.94
CA THR A 54 -8.74 -13.98 15.09
C THR A 54 -8.14 -15.10 15.92
N LEU A 55 -7.83 -14.84 17.19
CA LEU A 55 -7.15 -15.79 18.08
C LEU A 55 -7.87 -15.87 19.44
N THR A 56 -7.81 -17.03 20.10
CA THR A 56 -8.13 -17.11 21.53
C THR A 56 -7.01 -16.49 22.37
N THR A 57 -7.27 -16.23 23.65
CA THR A 57 -6.27 -15.70 24.59
C THR A 57 -5.06 -16.63 24.68
N VAL A 58 -5.30 -17.94 24.69
CA VAL A 58 -4.22 -18.95 24.73
C VAL A 58 -3.37 -18.85 23.46
N GLN A 59 -3.98 -18.79 22.28
CA GLN A 59 -3.26 -18.69 21.01
C GLN A 59 -2.48 -17.38 20.89
N ARG A 60 -3.05 -16.25 21.32
CA ARG A 60 -2.36 -14.96 21.36
C ARG A 60 -1.14 -15.00 22.27
N ASN A 61 -1.26 -15.62 23.45
CA ASN A 61 -0.16 -15.74 24.41
C ASN A 61 1.00 -16.64 23.91
N LEU A 62 0.78 -17.45 22.87
CA LEU A 62 1.83 -18.23 22.22
C LEU A 62 2.68 -17.40 21.24
N ILE A 63 2.25 -16.19 20.87
CA ILE A 63 3.04 -15.28 20.03
C ILE A 63 4.18 -14.71 20.88
N THR A 64 5.40 -15.19 20.66
CA THR A 64 6.60 -14.71 21.36
C THR A 64 7.17 -13.47 20.66
N ASN A 65 7.59 -12.47 21.44
CA ASN A 65 8.16 -11.21 20.95
C ASN A 65 7.33 -10.53 19.83
N PRO A 66 6.05 -10.21 20.06
CA PRO A 66 5.24 -9.55 19.04
C PRO A 66 5.87 -8.20 18.66
N PRO A 67 5.97 -7.87 17.35
CA PRO A 67 6.48 -6.59 16.93
C PRO A 67 5.54 -5.46 17.34
N ASN A 68 6.10 -4.27 17.59
CA ASN A 68 5.31 -3.09 17.91
C ASN A 68 4.30 -2.78 16.79
N GLY A 69 3.04 -2.60 17.15
CA GLY A 69 1.96 -2.27 16.20
C GLY A 69 1.31 -3.49 15.52
N LEU A 70 1.62 -4.71 15.94
CA LEU A 70 0.80 -5.88 15.60
C LEU A 70 -0.62 -5.71 16.19
N HIS A 71 -1.63 -6.19 15.45
CA HIS A 71 -3.02 -6.17 15.89
C HIS A 71 -3.71 -7.48 15.52
N ILE A 72 -4.48 -8.01 16.47
CA ILE A 72 -5.30 -9.22 16.31
C ILE A 72 -6.66 -8.99 16.98
N PHE A 73 -7.68 -9.78 16.65
CA PHE A 73 -8.95 -9.79 17.38
C PHE A 73 -9.01 -11.00 18.34
N ASN A 74 -9.14 -10.74 19.64
CA ASN A 74 -9.24 -11.79 20.65
C ASN A 74 -10.69 -12.26 20.77
N THR A 75 -10.94 -13.54 20.52
CA THR A 75 -12.30 -14.11 20.53
C THR A 75 -12.85 -14.34 21.94
N ASP A 76 -12.01 -14.51 22.94
CA ASP A 76 -12.43 -14.71 24.34
C ASP A 76 -12.80 -13.36 24.97
N GLU A 77 -11.97 -12.34 24.74
CA GLU A 77 -12.18 -10.98 25.24
C GLU A 77 -13.12 -10.13 24.36
N ARG A 78 -13.36 -10.58 23.12
CA ARG A 78 -14.20 -9.93 22.09
C ARG A 78 -13.74 -8.51 21.75
N CYS A 79 -12.42 -8.27 21.76
CA CYS A 79 -11.83 -6.97 21.48
C CYS A 79 -10.52 -7.08 20.68
N LEU A 80 -10.03 -5.95 20.15
CA LEU A 80 -8.72 -5.88 19.50
C LEU A 80 -7.59 -5.95 20.54
N ASN A 81 -6.55 -6.70 20.22
CA ASN A 81 -5.35 -6.95 21.02
C ASN A 81 -4.10 -6.66 20.17
N TYR A 82 -2.90 -6.86 20.76
CA TYR A 82 -1.59 -6.51 20.23
C TYR A 82 -0.84 -7.71 19.60
#